data_AF-A0A2K8Z2Y6-F1
#
_entry.id   AF-A0A2K8Z2Y6-F1
#
_cell.length_a   1.000
_cell.length_b   1.000
_cell.length_c   1.000
_cell.angle_alpha   90.00
_cell.angle_beta   90.00
_cell.angle_gamma   90.00
#
_symmetry.space_group_name_H-M   'P 1'
#
loop_
_entity.id
_entity.type
_entity.pdbx_description
1 polymer ?
#
loop_
_entity_poly.entity_id
_entity_poly.type
_entity_poly.pdbx_seq_one_letter_code
_entity_poly.pdbx_strand_id
1 'polypeptide(L)'
;MYQINKGVDRPPEVLGIRGMNYLIYLAGGTVGGMVVATIAMLIGVPAVYAYGVMFVLVFLGYNTLASYSKKHGERGLDKFNARNRYPTVIQVRSTRPFRDMLIKREVKTSTWDRFKLKRN
;
A
#
# COMPACT_ATOMS: atom_id res chain seq x y z
N MET A 1 -8.93 -31.95 -14.94
CA MET A 1 -7.89 -31.19 -14.21
C MET A 1 -8.02 -29.73 -14.60
N TYR A 2 -8.27 -28.81 -13.66
CA TYR A 2 -8.40 -27.37 -13.97
C TYR A 2 -7.01 -26.75 -14.09
N GLN A 3 -6.73 -26.09 -15.22
CA GLN A 3 -5.57 -25.22 -15.35
C GLN A 3 -5.86 -23.91 -14.60
N ILE A 4 -5.43 -23.86 -13.34
CA ILE A 4 -5.48 -22.61 -12.56
C ILE A 4 -4.39 -21.69 -13.12
N ASN A 5 -4.81 -20.56 -13.70
CA ASN A 5 -3.89 -19.51 -14.13
C ASN A 5 -3.32 -18.79 -12.89
N LYS A 6 -2.12 -19.20 -12.45
CA LYS A 6 -1.39 -18.57 -11.34
C LYS A 6 -0.92 -17.13 -11.64
N GLY A 7 -1.24 -16.58 -12.81
CA GLY A 7 -0.96 -15.20 -13.20
C GLY A 7 -2.04 -14.19 -12.79
N VAL A 8 -3.27 -14.63 -12.51
CA VAL A 8 -4.42 -13.74 -12.22
C VAL A 8 -4.27 -12.99 -10.89
N ASP A 9 -3.63 -13.61 -9.90
CA ASP A 9 -3.46 -13.02 -8.56
C ASP A 9 -2.13 -12.26 -8.42
N ARG A 10 -1.43 -12.02 -9.54
CA ARG A 10 -0.21 -11.21 -9.51
C ARG A 10 -0.59 -9.75 -9.37
N PRO A 11 0.10 -9.01 -8.50
CA PRO A 11 -0.13 -7.60 -8.38
C PRO A 11 0.22 -6.88 -9.69
N PRO A 12 -0.40 -5.72 -9.97
CA PRO A 12 -0.12 -4.96 -11.17
C PRO A 12 1.37 -4.56 -11.20
N GLU A 13 2.07 -5.06 -12.21
CA GLU A 13 3.45 -4.71 -12.52
C GLU A 13 3.46 -3.94 -13.84
N VAL A 14 3.91 -2.69 -13.83
CA VAL A 14 4.02 -1.87 -15.04
C VAL A 14 5.46 -1.38 -15.16
N LEU A 15 6.11 -1.70 -16.28
CA LEU A 15 7.48 -1.25 -16.60
C LEU A 15 8.53 -1.55 -15.51
N GLY A 16 8.34 -2.63 -14.74
CA GLY A 16 9.26 -3.02 -13.65
C GLY A 16 8.98 -2.35 -12.30
N ILE A 17 7.97 -1.47 -12.21
CA ILE A 17 7.42 -0.99 -10.94
C ILE A 17 6.31 -1.97 -10.51
N ARG A 18 6.51 -2.59 -9.36
CA ARG A 18 5.53 -3.45 -8.70
C ARG A 18 4.74 -2.65 -7.68
N GLY A 19 3.42 -2.65 -7.84
CA GLY A 19 2.48 -2.15 -6.84
C GLY A 19 1.83 -0.81 -7.16
N MET A 20 0.55 -0.75 -6.82
CA MET A 20 -0.36 0.36 -7.16
C MET A 20 0.06 1.69 -6.53
N ASN A 21 0.59 1.66 -5.31
CA ASN A 21 0.99 2.90 -4.61
C ASN A 21 2.08 3.66 -5.38
N TYR A 22 3.13 2.97 -5.84
CA TYR A 22 4.21 3.58 -6.61
C TYR A 22 3.70 4.18 -7.92
N LEU A 23 2.77 3.49 -8.59
CA LEU A 23 2.13 3.98 -9.81
C LEU A 23 1.26 5.22 -9.55
N ILE A 24 0.50 5.24 -8.45
CA ILE A 24 -0.31 6.39 -8.06
C ILE A 24 0.58 7.61 -7.77
N TYR A 25 1.70 7.45 -7.06
CA TYR A 25 2.62 8.56 -6.81
C TYR A 25 3.26 9.09 -8.11
N LEU A 26 3.65 8.20 -9.02
CA LEU A 26 4.21 8.60 -10.30
C LEU A 26 3.17 9.33 -11.18
N ALA A 27 1.97 8.78 -11.29
CA ALA A 27 0.88 9.37 -12.05
C ALA A 27 0.45 10.72 -11.46
N GLY A 28 0.22 10.77 -10.15
CA GLY A 28 -0.14 11.99 -9.43
C GLY A 28 0.96 13.07 -9.51
N GLY A 29 2.22 12.67 -9.35
CA GLY A 29 3.36 13.59 -9.51
C GLY A 29 3.48 14.15 -10.94
N THR A 30 3.19 13.34 -11.95
CA THR A 30 3.19 13.77 -13.35
C THR A 30 2.06 14.75 -13.62
N VAL A 31 0.82 14.42 -13.23
CA VAL A 31 -0.35 15.30 -13.41
C VAL A 31 -0.17 16.61 -12.62
N GLY A 32 0.28 16.52 -11.38
CA GLY A 32 0.58 17.71 -10.56
C GLY A 32 1.69 18.57 -11.18
N GLY A 33 2.73 17.94 -11.74
CA GLY A 33 3.78 18.62 -12.49
C GLY A 33 3.26 19.39 -13.69
N MET A 34 2.26 18.87 -14.42
CA MET A 34 1.61 19.58 -15.54
C MET A 34 0.87 20.84 -15.06
N VAL A 35 0.17 20.75 -13.93
CA VAL A 35 -0.51 21.91 -13.33
C VAL A 35 0.51 22.97 -12.92
N VAL A 36 1.59 22.57 -12.25
CA VAL A 36 2.67 23.49 -11.85
C VAL A 36 3.33 24.14 -13.06
N ALA A 37 3.63 23.37 -14.11
CA ALA A 37 4.19 23.90 -15.35
C ALA A 37 3.24 24.92 -16.00
N THR A 38 1.94 24.65 -15.99
CA THR A 38 0.90 25.56 -16.48
C THR A 38 0.90 26.87 -15.71
N ILE A 39 0.90 26.81 -14.37
CA ILE A 39 0.97 27.99 -13.51
C ILE A 39 2.26 28.78 -13.74
N ALA A 40 3.40 28.10 -13.87
CA ALA A 40 4.69 28.74 -14.15
C ALA A 40 4.65 29.54 -15.46
N MET A 41 4.05 28.97 -16.52
CA MET A 41 3.89 29.67 -17.79
C MET A 41 2.95 30.88 -17.69
N LEU A 42 1.91 30.83 -16.84
CA LEU A 42 1.04 31.99 -16.60
C LEU A 42 1.76 33.17 -15.95
N ILE A 43 2.82 32.92 -15.17
CA ILE A 43 3.63 33.96 -14.51
C ILE A 43 4.78 34.44 -15.43
N GLY A 44 4.87 33.92 -16.66
CA GLY A 44 5.84 34.34 -17.67
C GLY A 44 7.08 33.47 -17.82
N VAL A 45 7.12 32.28 -17.18
CA VAL A 45 8.20 31.31 -17.40
C VAL A 45 8.09 30.74 -18.83
N PRO A 46 9.14 30.76 -19.66
CA PRO A 46 9.08 30.18 -20.99
C PRO A 46 8.79 28.68 -20.94
N ALA A 47 7.97 28.20 -21.88
CA ALA A 47 7.50 26.81 -21.93
C ALA A 47 8.64 25.78 -21.92
N VAL A 48 9.76 26.10 -22.58
CA VAL A 48 10.95 25.23 -22.65
C VAL A 48 11.50 24.94 -21.24
N TYR A 49 11.56 25.96 -20.37
CA TYR A 49 12.05 25.78 -19.01
C TYR A 49 11.02 25.09 -18.13
N ALA A 50 9.74 25.48 -18.21
CA ALA A 50 8.67 24.89 -17.39
C ALA A 50 8.52 23.38 -17.65
N TYR A 51 8.40 22.99 -18.92
CA TYR A 51 8.30 21.58 -19.29
C TYR A 51 9.64 20.85 -19.16
N GLY A 52 10.77 21.49 -19.46
CA GLY A 52 12.09 20.89 -19.28
C GLY A 52 12.34 20.45 -17.83
N VAL A 53 12.05 21.32 -16.87
CA VAL A 53 12.14 21.00 -15.44
C VAL A 53 11.15 19.90 -15.06
N MET A 54 9.90 19.97 -15.55
CA MET A 54 8.89 18.95 -15.30
C MET A 54 9.37 17.55 -15.75
N PHE A 55 9.87 17.42 -16.98
CA PHE A 55 10.33 16.14 -17.51
C PHE A 55 11.52 15.58 -16.72
N VAL A 56 12.48 16.42 -16.34
CA VAL A 56 13.62 16.02 -15.51
C VAL A 56 13.14 15.50 -14.15
N LEU A 57 12.21 16.20 -13.50
CA LEU A 57 11.65 15.77 -12.21
C LEU A 57 10.88 14.45 -12.33
N VAL A 58 10.06 14.28 -13.36
CA VAL A 58 9.33 13.03 -13.61
C VAL A 58 10.31 11.87 -13.88
N PHE A 59 11.37 12.10 -14.65
CA PHE A 59 12.37 11.08 -14.94
C PHE A 59 13.15 10.66 -13.68
N LEU A 60 13.58 11.62 -12.86
CA LEU A 60 14.23 11.34 -11.58
C LEU A 60 13.28 10.62 -10.61
N GLY A 61 12.02 11.06 -10.54
CA GLY A 61 10.95 10.41 -9.79
C GLY A 61 10.76 8.96 -10.21
N TYR A 62 10.65 8.69 -11.52
CA TYR A 62 10.53 7.33 -12.04
C TYR A 62 11.70 6.43 -11.61
N ASN A 63 12.95 6.90 -11.78
CA ASN A 63 14.13 6.11 -11.44
C ASN A 63 14.19 5.78 -9.94
N THR A 64 13.90 6.77 -9.09
CA THR A 64 13.85 6.58 -7.63
C THR A 64 12.75 5.60 -7.25
N LEU A 65 11.51 5.78 -7.73
CA LEU A 65 10.40 4.87 -7.43
C LEU A 65 10.64 3.46 -7.96
N ALA A 66 11.23 3.30 -9.14
CA ALA A 66 11.58 1.99 -9.69
C ALA A 66 12.62 1.27 -8.82
N SER A 67 13.65 1.98 -8.33
CA SER A 67 14.61 1.43 -7.39
C SER A 67 13.96 1.04 -6.05
N TYR A 68 13.11 1.91 -5.51
CA TYR A 68 12.36 1.63 -4.28
C TYR A 68 11.43 0.43 -4.41
N SER A 69 10.73 0.30 -5.54
CA SER A 69 9.82 -0.80 -5.83
C SER A 69 10.57 -2.13 -5.95
N LYS A 70 11.74 -2.15 -6.60
CA LYS A 70 12.61 -3.34 -6.64
C LYS A 70 13.10 -3.74 -5.24
N LYS A 71 13.46 -2.76 -4.40
CA LYS A 71 14.02 -3.02 -3.06
C LYS A 71 12.98 -3.47 -2.03
N HIS A 72 11.78 -2.88 -2.04
CA HIS A 72 10.78 -3.11 -0.99
C HIS A 72 9.55 -3.92 -1.45
N GLY A 73 9.45 -4.19 -2.76
CA GLY A 73 8.33 -4.91 -3.36
C GLY A 73 7.02 -4.11 -3.34
N GLU A 74 5.94 -4.77 -3.77
CA GLU A 74 4.62 -4.16 -3.95
C GLU A 74 4.10 -3.39 -2.71
N ARG A 75 4.18 -4.02 -1.53
CA ARG A 75 3.67 -3.47 -0.26
C ARG A 75 4.77 -2.74 0.54
N GLY A 76 5.89 -2.44 -0.09
CA GLY A 76 7.06 -1.87 0.56
C GLY A 76 6.78 -0.54 1.24
N LEU A 77 6.12 0.36 0.51
CA LEU A 77 5.78 1.69 1.01
C LEU A 77 4.77 1.63 2.17
N ASP A 78 3.77 0.75 2.07
CA ASP A 78 2.76 0.60 3.13
C ASP A 78 3.36 0.01 4.39
N LYS A 79 4.30 -0.95 4.26
CA LYS A 79 5.05 -1.49 5.40
C LYS A 79 5.90 -0.41 6.07
N PHE A 80 6.53 0.46 5.28
CA PHE A 80 7.31 1.58 5.81
C PHE A 80 6.41 2.58 6.56
N ASN A 81 5.29 2.98 5.96
CA ASN A 81 4.33 3.88 6.58
C ASN A 81 3.67 3.28 7.82
N ALA A 82 3.37 1.98 7.79
CA ALA A 82 2.85 1.25 8.94
C ALA A 82 3.87 1.23 10.08
N ARG A 83 5.18 1.06 9.78
CA ARG A 83 6.25 1.07 10.79
C ARG A 83 6.21 2.32 11.67
N ASN A 84 5.90 3.47 11.08
CA ASN A 84 5.82 4.75 11.78
C ASN A 84 4.54 4.92 12.64
N ARG A 85 3.54 4.05 12.47
CA ARG A 85 2.26 4.10 13.20
C ARG A 85 2.18 3.11 14.36
N TYR A 86 3.16 2.22 14.52
CA TYR A 86 3.16 1.28 15.64
C TYR A 86 3.65 1.95 16.92
N PRO A 87 3.02 1.65 18.09
CA PRO A 87 3.52 2.11 19.37
C PRO A 87 4.91 1.51 19.64
N THR A 88 5.84 2.33 20.13
CA THR A 88 7.23 1.92 20.44
C THR A 88 7.29 0.74 21.42
N VAL A 89 6.33 0.68 22.34
CA VAL A 89 6.23 -0.41 23.31
C VAL A 89 4.78 -0.82 23.44
N ILE A 90 4.52 -2.11 23.31
CA ILE A 90 3.24 -2.73 23.69
C ILE A 90 3.41 -3.24 25.13
N GLN A 91 3.03 -2.42 26.11
CA GLN A 91 3.05 -2.83 27.52
C GLN A 91 1.72 -3.49 27.90
N VAL A 92 1.76 -4.79 28.20
CA VAL A 92 0.61 -5.52 28.72
C VAL A 92 0.60 -5.38 30.25
N ARG A 93 -0.28 -4.54 30.80
CA ARG A 93 -0.42 -4.35 32.25
C ARG A 93 -1.35 -5.35 32.92
N SER A 94 -2.16 -6.07 32.14
CA SER A 94 -3.10 -7.07 32.67
C SER A 94 -3.42 -8.13 31.63
N THR A 95 -3.46 -9.39 32.06
CA THR A 95 -3.85 -10.54 31.23
C THR A 95 -5.37 -10.69 31.12
N ARG A 96 -6.16 -9.88 31.86
CA ARG A 96 -7.63 -9.95 31.87
C ARG A 96 -8.26 -9.91 30.47
N PRO A 97 -7.88 -8.99 29.55
CA PRO A 97 -8.48 -8.94 28.21
C PRO A 97 -8.26 -10.23 27.41
N PHE A 98 -7.08 -10.84 27.52
CA PHE A 98 -6.77 -12.10 26.86
C PHE A 98 -7.53 -13.27 27.47
N ARG A 99 -7.65 -13.31 28.81
CA ARG A 99 -8.42 -14.34 29.50
C ARG A 99 -9.90 -14.28 29.14
N ASP A 100 -10.45 -13.07 29.06
CA ASP A 100 -11.85 -12.86 28.68
C ASP A 100 -12.11 -13.28 27.23
N MET A 101 -11.15 -13.04 26.32
CA MET A 101 -11.21 -13.55 24.95
C MET A 101 -11.20 -15.08 24.88
N LEU A 102 -10.38 -15.75 25.71
CA LEU A 102 -10.33 -17.21 25.78
C LEU A 102 -11.64 -17.79 26.32
N ILE A 103 -12.18 -17.23 27.41
CA ILE A 103 -13.47 -17.64 27.98
C ILE A 103 -14.59 -17.46 26.94
N LYS A 104 -14.64 -16.31 26.26
CA LYS A 104 -15.64 -16.04 25.23
C LYS A 104 -15.54 -17.03 24.05
N ARG A 105 -14.33 -17.47 23.72
CA ARG A 105 -14.09 -18.50 22.70
C ARG A 105 -14.61 -19.87 23.15
N GLU A 106 -14.29 -20.30 24.37
CA GLU A 106 -14.77 -21.59 24.92
C GLU A 106 -16.29 -21.64 25.05
N VAL A 107 -16.92 -20.56 25.52
CA VAL A 107 -18.38 -20.46 25.58
C VAL A 107 -18.97 -20.57 24.18
N LYS A 108 -18.40 -19.88 23.19
CA LYS A 108 -18.86 -19.98 21.79
C LYS A 108 -18.75 -21.42 21.28
N THR A 109 -17.61 -22.09 21.44
CA THR A 109 -17.42 -23.48 20.98
C THR A 109 -18.38 -24.44 21.66
N SER A 110 -18.54 -24.35 22.98
CA SER A 110 -19.51 -25.16 23.74
C SER A 110 -20.95 -24.98 23.25
N THR A 111 -21.32 -23.76 22.87
CA THR A 111 -22.66 -23.45 22.34
C THR A 111 -22.85 -24.05 20.94
N TRP A 112 -21.82 -24.02 20.09
CA TRP A 112 -21.83 -24.69 18.78
C TRP A 112 -21.92 -26.22 18.91
N ASP A 113 -21.22 -26.82 19.87
CA ASP A 113 -21.25 -28.26 20.10
C ASP A 113 -22.63 -28.72 20.59
N ARG A 114 -23.25 -27.98 21.52
CA ARG A 114 -24.64 -28.24 21.96
C ARG A 114 -25.66 -28.08 20.82
N PHE A 115 -25.45 -27.12 19.94
CA PHE A 115 -26.32 -26.92 18.79
C PHE A 115 -26.16 -28.04 17.74
N LYS A 116 -24.94 -28.56 17.53
CA LYS A 116 -24.71 -29.74 16.69
C LYS A 116 -25.40 -30.99 17.24
N LEU A 117 -25.29 -31.24 18.56
CA LEU A 117 -25.93 -32.38 19.21
C LEU A 117 -27.46 -32.36 19.13
N LYS A 118 -28.08 -31.18 19.00
CA LYS A 118 -29.54 -31.02 18.87
C LYS A 118 -30.08 -31.19 17.45
N ARG A 119 -29.20 -31.28 16.44
CA ARG A 119 -29.58 -31.44 15.02
C ARG A 119 -29.48 -32.88 14.51
N ASN A 120 -28.90 -33.78 15.30
CA ASN A 120 -28.96 -35.22 15.10
C ASN A 120 -30.08 -35.81 15.98
#